data_AF-A0A075I7V8-F1
#
_entry.id   AF-A0A075I7V8-F1
#
_cell.length_a   1.000
_cell.length_b   1.000
_cell.length_c   1.000
_cell.angle_alpha   90.00
_cell.angle_beta   90.00
_cell.angle_gamma   90.00
#
_symmetry.space_group_name_H-M   'P 1'
#
loop_
_entity.id
_entity.type
_entity.pdbx_description
1 polymer ?
#
loop_
_entity_poly.entity_id
_entity_poly.type
_entity_poly.pdbx_seq_one_letter_code
_entity_poly.pdbx_strand_id
1 'polypeptide(L)'
;MGLGNVKITSINSEIISEFTDDERNVNFMKLQWVSQKNAHELKILIPQQLFVNDKFNEESLEEIHVYTEPHYLELKDGEEIQFVRFGYCRKDSSKQAIFTHK
;
A
#
# COMPACT_ATOMS: atom_id res chain seq x y z
N MET A 1 11.71 -0.04 0.79
CA MET A 1 11.75 0.13 2.27
C MET A 1 13.20 0.21 2.75
N GLY A 2 13.51 1.01 3.78
CA GLY A 2 14.86 1.05 4.39
C GLY A 2 15.80 2.18 3.97
N LEU A 3 15.30 3.41 3.76
CA LEU A 3 16.17 4.58 3.57
C LEU A 3 16.77 5.12 4.86
N GLY A 4 16.04 5.02 5.97
CA GLY A 4 16.49 5.48 7.28
C GLY A 4 15.35 6.09 8.10
N ASN A 5 15.75 6.73 9.18
CA ASN A 5 14.89 7.34 10.18
C ASN A 5 14.62 8.79 9.84
N VAL A 6 13.37 9.19 10.00
CA VAL A 6 12.93 10.57 9.80
C VAL A 6 12.33 11.12 11.08
N LYS A 7 12.64 12.39 11.38
CA LYS A 7 12.05 13.13 12.49
C LYS A 7 11.10 14.18 11.94
N ILE A 8 9.86 14.15 12.40
CA ILE A 8 8.87 15.17 12.06
C ILE A 8 9.28 16.48 12.74
N THR A 9 9.40 17.54 11.96
CA THR A 9 9.76 18.89 12.43
C THR A 9 8.56 19.83 12.46
N SER A 10 7.55 19.59 11.62
CA SER A 10 6.31 20.37 11.60
C SER A 10 5.14 19.54 11.06
N ILE A 11 3.95 19.80 11.59
CA ILE A 11 2.67 19.22 11.14
C ILE A 11 1.71 20.37 10.88
N ASN A 12 1.47 20.68 9.61
CA ASN A 12 0.50 21.67 9.15
C ASN A 12 -0.44 21.03 8.12
N SER A 13 -0.67 21.67 6.97
CA SER A 13 -1.33 21.05 5.82
C SER A 13 -0.52 19.89 5.21
N GLU A 14 0.78 19.88 5.47
CA GLU A 14 1.72 18.83 5.08
C GLU A 14 2.59 18.47 6.29
N ILE A 15 3.16 17.26 6.26
CA ILE A 15 4.13 16.80 7.26
C ILE A 15 5.52 17.12 6.74
N ILE A 16 6.26 17.95 7.47
CA ILE A 16 7.66 18.24 7.18
C ILE A 16 8.52 17.39 8.12
N SER A 17 9.50 16.70 7.54
CA SER A 17 10.40 15.83 8.28
C SER A 17 11.81 15.90 7.73
N GLU A 18 12.78 15.61 8.58
CA GLU A 18 14.20 15.56 8.22
C GLU A 18 14.73 14.14 8.41
N PHE A 19 15.62 13.72 7.50
CA PHE A 19 16.41 12.51 7.70
C PHE A 19 17.35 12.70 8.90
N THR A 20 17.51 11.65 9.70
CA THR A 20 18.33 11.69 10.92
C THR A 20 19.51 10.75 10.80
N ASP A 21 19.25 9.45 10.66
CA ASP A 21 20.24 8.39 10.53
C ASP A 21 19.59 7.14 9.88
N ASP A 22 20.34 6.05 9.76
CA ASP A 22 19.88 4.77 9.22
C ASP A 22 19.85 3.64 10.27
N GLU A 23 19.82 3.99 11.57
CA GLU A 23 19.77 3.03 12.67
C GLU A 23 18.51 2.15 12.59
N ARG A 24 18.67 0.83 12.72
CA ARG A 24 17.55 -0.11 12.51
C ARG A 24 16.90 -0.57 13.79
N ASN A 25 17.63 -0.51 14.90
CA ASN A 25 17.17 -0.91 16.23
C ASN A 25 16.56 0.29 16.97
N VAL A 26 15.36 0.65 16.54
CA VAL A 26 14.65 1.84 17.03
C VAL A 26 13.36 1.43 17.74
N ASN A 27 12.95 2.22 18.73
CA ASN A 27 11.74 1.99 19.52
C ASN A 27 10.48 2.65 18.94
N PHE A 28 10.58 3.24 17.74
CA PHE A 28 9.47 3.88 17.04
C PHE A 28 9.01 3.10 15.81
N MET A 29 7.84 3.48 15.29
CA MET A 29 7.14 2.77 14.23
C MET A 29 7.91 2.78 12.90
N LYS A 30 7.91 1.64 12.21
CA LYS A 30 8.40 1.53 10.83
C LYS A 30 7.22 1.65 9.86
N LEU A 31 7.37 2.51 8.87
CA LEU A 31 6.36 2.78 7.85
C LEU A 31 6.85 2.38 6.46
N GLN A 32 5.94 1.90 5.62
CA GLN A 32 6.13 1.85 4.18
C GLN A 32 5.88 3.24 3.57
N TRP A 33 6.56 3.54 2.48
CA TRP A 33 6.47 4.82 1.77
C TRP A 33 6.77 4.57 0.29
N VAL A 34 6.37 5.50 -0.56
CA VAL A 34 6.73 5.56 -1.98
C VAL A 34 7.19 6.97 -2.32
N SER A 35 8.08 7.12 -3.30
CA SER A 35 8.53 8.43 -3.76
C SER A 35 7.43 9.11 -4.55
N GLN A 36 7.02 10.31 -4.15
CA GLN A 36 6.01 11.09 -4.87
C GLN A 36 6.43 11.40 -6.33
N LYS A 37 7.73 11.53 -6.61
CA LYS A 37 8.26 11.87 -7.93
C LYS A 37 7.85 10.88 -9.03
N ASN A 38 7.67 9.62 -8.67
CA ASN A 38 7.45 8.52 -9.61
C ASN A 38 6.41 7.52 -9.09
N ALA A 39 5.59 7.93 -8.12
CA ALA A 39 4.50 7.11 -7.62
C ALA A 39 3.50 6.80 -8.76
N HIS A 40 3.03 5.56 -8.78
CA HIS A 40 2.01 5.11 -9.72
C HIS A 40 0.67 4.96 -9.01
N GLU A 41 -0.39 5.54 -9.57
CA GLU A 41 -1.75 5.40 -9.04
C GLU A 41 -2.29 4.00 -9.30
N LEU A 42 -2.79 3.38 -8.24
CA LEU A 42 -3.30 2.01 -8.27
C LEU A 42 -4.64 1.96 -7.57
N LYS A 43 -5.58 1.26 -8.20
CA LYS A 43 -6.79 0.80 -7.55
C LYS A 43 -6.57 -0.59 -6.96
N ILE A 44 -6.96 -0.83 -5.71
CA ILE A 44 -7.00 -2.16 -5.13
C ILE A 44 -8.44 -2.54 -4.82
N LEU A 45 -8.87 -3.67 -5.37
CA LEU A 45 -10.14 -4.30 -5.03
C LEU A 45 -9.91 -5.24 -3.85
N ILE A 46 -10.73 -5.11 -2.80
CA ILE A 46 -10.69 -5.94 -1.60
C ILE A 46 -12.00 -6.74 -1.53
N PRO A 47 -11.98 -8.01 -1.97
CA PRO A 47 -13.13 -8.89 -1.84
C PRO A 47 -13.42 -9.19 -0.36
N GLN A 48 -14.69 -9.13 0.00
CA GLN A 48 -15.21 -9.52 1.30
C GLN A 48 -16.17 -10.71 1.14
N GLN A 49 -16.80 -11.13 2.24
CA GLN A 49 -17.79 -12.19 2.20
C GLN A 49 -18.99 -11.80 1.33
N LEU A 50 -19.34 -12.64 0.35
CA LEU A 50 -20.39 -12.37 -0.64
C LEU A 50 -21.81 -12.40 -0.04
N PHE A 51 -22.02 -13.21 0.99
CA PHE A 51 -23.31 -13.36 1.67
C PHE A 51 -23.14 -13.31 3.19
N VAL A 52 -23.96 -12.53 3.88
CA VAL A 52 -24.02 -12.48 5.34
C VAL A 52 -25.46 -12.82 5.75
N ASN A 53 -25.65 -13.89 6.53
CA ASN A 53 -26.96 -14.40 6.95
C ASN A 53 -27.91 -14.65 5.75
N ASP A 54 -27.42 -15.36 4.73
CA ASP A 54 -28.13 -15.69 3.49
C ASP A 54 -28.63 -14.49 2.66
N LYS A 55 -28.13 -13.29 2.96
CA LYS A 55 -28.39 -12.07 2.17
C LYS A 55 -27.12 -11.63 1.47
N PHE A 56 -27.27 -11.21 0.21
CA PHE A 56 -26.17 -10.64 -0.55
C PHE A 56 -25.58 -9.44 0.21
N ASN A 57 -24.26 -9.42 0.33
CA ASN A 57 -23.54 -8.33 0.96
C ASN A 57 -23.20 -7.28 -0.10
N GLU A 58 -23.88 -6.15 -0.07
CA GLU A 58 -23.59 -5.00 -0.95
C GLU A 58 -22.18 -4.42 -0.70
N GLU A 59 -21.60 -4.69 0.48
CA GLU A 59 -20.22 -4.34 0.84
C GLU A 59 -19.25 -5.51 0.58
N SER A 60 -19.64 -6.49 -0.24
CA SER A 60 -18.80 -7.65 -0.59
C SER A 60 -17.56 -7.30 -1.41
N LEU A 61 -17.44 -6.04 -1.85
CA LEU A 61 -16.30 -5.52 -2.58
C LEU A 61 -15.99 -4.09 -2.12
N GLU A 62 -14.81 -3.89 -1.56
CA GLU A 62 -14.26 -2.57 -1.26
C GLU A 62 -13.27 -2.15 -2.35
N GLU A 63 -13.24 -0.85 -2.66
CA GLU A 63 -12.32 -0.24 -3.61
C GLU A 63 -11.51 0.83 -2.88
N ILE A 64 -10.18 0.74 -2.97
CA ILE A 64 -9.27 1.76 -2.44
C ILE A 64 -8.35 2.30 -3.53
N HIS A 65 -8.07 3.60 -3.48
CA HIS A 65 -7.12 4.28 -4.35
C HIS A 65 -5.83 4.56 -3.58
N VAL A 66 -4.72 4.04 -4.09
CA VAL A 66 -3.41 4.09 -3.44
C VAL A 66 -2.31 4.45 -4.43
N TYR A 67 -1.11 4.65 -3.91
CA TYR A 67 0.10 4.82 -4.70
C TYR A 67 1.05 3.63 -4.50
N THR A 68 1.72 3.23 -5.57
CA THR A 68 2.72 2.15 -5.57
C THR A 68 4.03 2.58 -6.24
N GLU A 69 5.09 1.82 -6.04
CA GLU A 69 6.38 2.01 -6.72
C GLU A 69 6.24 1.72 -8.24
N PRO A 70 7.00 2.41 -9.11
CA PRO A 70 6.92 2.20 -10.57
C PRO A 70 7.14 0.76 -11.02
N HIS A 71 7.91 -0.01 -10.24
CA HIS A 71 8.19 -1.42 -10.52
C HIS A 71 6.91 -2.26 -10.67
N TYR A 72 5.80 -1.84 -10.07
CA TYR A 72 4.49 -2.47 -10.29
C TYR A 72 4.13 -2.61 -11.78
N LEU A 73 4.53 -1.66 -12.63
CA LEU A 73 4.24 -1.67 -14.06
C LEU A 73 5.02 -2.76 -14.82
N GLU A 74 6.16 -3.19 -14.28
CA GLU A 74 7.04 -4.20 -14.89
C GLU A 74 6.58 -5.64 -14.63
N LEU A 75 5.76 -5.84 -13.59
CA LEU A 75 5.20 -7.15 -13.23
C LEU A 75 4.23 -7.66 -14.29
N LYS A 76 4.07 -8.97 -14.40
CA LYS A 76 3.08 -9.57 -15.33
C LYS A 76 1.69 -9.56 -14.70
N ASP A 77 0.66 -9.49 -15.53
CA ASP A 77 -0.71 -9.70 -15.05
C ASP A 77 -0.83 -11.13 -14.49
N GLY A 78 -1.52 -11.25 -13.36
CA GLY A 78 -1.62 -12.48 -12.58
C GLY A 78 -0.49 -12.70 -11.56
N GLU A 79 0.55 -11.86 -11.55
CA GLU A 79 1.67 -12.00 -10.61
C GLU A 79 1.27 -11.65 -9.17
N GLU A 80 1.77 -12.43 -8.20
CA GLU A 80 1.55 -12.21 -6.78
C GLU A 80 2.49 -11.11 -6.25
N ILE A 81 1.94 -10.21 -5.45
CA ILE A 81 2.63 -9.04 -4.93
C ILE A 81 2.43 -8.99 -3.42
N GLN A 82 3.51 -8.88 -2.66
CA GLN A 82 3.42 -8.54 -1.24
C GLN A 82 3.65 -7.04 -1.05
N PHE A 83 2.58 -6.29 -0.80
CA PHE A 83 2.69 -4.90 -0.37
C PHE A 83 3.00 -4.88 1.13
N VAL A 84 4.21 -4.45 1.49
CA VAL A 84 4.69 -4.47 2.86
C VAL A 84 3.72 -3.75 3.81
N ARG A 85 3.30 -4.44 4.88
CA ARG A 85 2.33 -4.00 5.91
C ARG A 85 0.89 -3.80 5.43
N PHE A 86 0.63 -3.90 4.13
CA PHE A 86 -0.71 -3.91 3.58
C PHE A 86 -1.24 -5.35 3.48
N GLY A 87 -0.51 -6.23 2.80
CA GLY A 87 -0.83 -7.65 2.60
C GLY A 87 -0.45 -8.12 1.20
N TYR A 88 -0.97 -9.29 0.81
CA TYR A 88 -0.77 -9.88 -0.49
C TYR A 88 -1.87 -9.48 -1.46
N CYS A 89 -1.47 -9.18 -2.70
CA CYS A 89 -2.34 -8.88 -3.81
C CYS A 89 -1.92 -9.69 -5.04
N ARG A 90 -2.81 -9.75 -6.03
CA ARG A 90 -2.49 -10.22 -7.38
C ARG A 90 -2.62 -9.05 -8.35
N LYS A 91 -1.66 -8.86 -9.24
CA LYS A 91 -1.77 -7.89 -10.33
C LYS A 91 -2.89 -8.31 -11.26
N ASP A 92 -3.82 -7.40 -11.51
CA ASP A 92 -4.94 -7.63 -12.43
C ASP A 92 -4.76 -6.82 -13.72
N SER A 93 -4.24 -5.59 -13.61
CA SER A 93 -3.80 -4.77 -14.73
C SER A 93 -2.76 -3.73 -14.31
N SER A 94 -2.32 -2.89 -15.24
CA SER A 94 -1.48 -1.73 -14.94
C SER A 94 -2.11 -0.73 -13.96
N LYS A 95 -3.44 -0.72 -13.76
CA LYS A 95 -4.12 0.21 -12.86
C LYS A 95 -4.95 -0.48 -11.75
N GLN A 96 -4.91 -1.80 -11.67
CA GLN A 96 -5.72 -2.55 -10.72
C GLN A 96 -4.98 -3.76 -10.15
N ALA A 97 -5.10 -3.97 -8.84
CA ALA A 97 -4.74 -5.20 -8.17
C ALA A 97 -5.92 -5.72 -7.34
N ILE A 98 -5.90 -7.01 -7.02
CA ILE A 98 -6.92 -7.66 -6.18
C ILE A 98 -6.23 -8.15 -4.91
N PHE A 99 -6.71 -7.70 -3.75
CA PHE A 99 -6.24 -8.17 -2.45
C PHE A 99 -6.61 -9.64 -2.24
N THR A 100 -5.70 -10.41 -1.65
CA THR A 100 -5.90 -11.85 -1.41
C THR A 100 -5.93 -12.17 0.09
N HIS A 101 -4.89 -11.82 0.84
CA HIS A 101 -4.80 -12.11 2.28
C HIS A 101 -3.70 -11.27 2.97
N LYS A 102 -3.69 -11.24 4.29
CA LYS A 102 -2.69 -10.55 5.12
C LYS A 102 -2.23 -11.44 6.27
#